data_AF-A0A935EML9-F1
#
_entry.id   AF-A0A935EML9-F1
#
_cell.length_a   1.000
_cell.length_b   1.000
_cell.length_c   1.000
_cell.angle_alpha   90.00
_cell.angle_beta   90.00
_cell.angle_gamma   90.00
#
_symmetry.space_group_name_H-M   'P 1'
#
loop_
_entity.id
_entity.type
_entity.pdbx_description
1 polymer ?
#
loop_
_entity_poly.entity_id
_entity_poly.type
_entity_poly.pdbx_seq_one_letter_code
_entity_poly.pdbx_strand_id
1 'polypeptide(L)'
;MPIGLTFDIPESWTKQIYKKSLFLSWDDLNEVNKPAIPDFERETSAVLDTVVDFRNCAVHAGEKGWNVGVVSDQLRLYLSNEKTETILERVEKNGLAIAKESFDKANLSRKSFAGWDNRTISYVHAPTHAISISDIAFYVRTHNDLTLVFVFLPGREDLVHATLNSLAFPK
;
A
#
# COMPACT_ATOMS: atom_id res chain seq x y z
N MET A 1 11.76 -1.73 22.60
CA MET A 1 10.57 -2.43 23.14
C MET A 1 9.66 -2.78 21.99
N PRO A 2 9.00 -3.95 21.97
CA PRO A 2 7.93 -4.21 21.02
C PRO A 2 6.83 -3.16 21.23
N ILE A 3 6.40 -2.53 20.14
CA ILE A 3 5.48 -1.38 20.17
C ILE A 3 4.05 -1.82 20.52
N GLY A 4 3.78 -3.14 20.49
CA GLY A 4 2.52 -3.77 20.93
C GLY A 4 1.27 -3.34 20.18
N LEU A 5 1.44 -2.65 19.05
CA LEU A 5 0.39 -2.18 18.17
C LEU A 5 -0.41 -3.36 17.60
N THR A 6 -1.74 -3.25 17.62
CA THR A 6 -2.65 -4.25 17.06
C THR A 6 -3.68 -3.59 16.16
N PHE A 7 -4.10 -4.29 15.12
CA PHE A 7 -5.22 -3.89 14.26
C PHE A 7 -5.83 -5.15 13.63
N ASP A 8 -7.08 -5.05 13.22
CA ASP A 8 -7.81 -6.12 12.57
C ASP A 8 -7.53 -6.10 11.07
N ILE A 9 -7.24 -7.28 10.52
CA ILE A 9 -7.10 -7.50 9.08
C ILE A 9 -8.39 -8.15 8.59
N PRO A 10 -9.04 -7.63 7.54
CA PRO A 10 -10.21 -8.26 6.95
C PRO A 10 -9.94 -9.73 6.62
N GLU A 11 -10.85 -10.64 7.00
CA GLU A 11 -10.69 -12.07 6.76
C GLU A 11 -10.51 -12.38 5.26
N SER A 12 -11.16 -11.61 4.38
CA SER A 12 -10.97 -11.73 2.93
C SER A 12 -9.52 -11.57 2.49
N TRP A 13 -8.72 -10.79 3.21
CA TRP A 13 -7.30 -10.55 2.91
C TRP A 13 -6.38 -11.60 3.54
N THR A 14 -6.87 -12.39 4.49
CA THR A 14 -6.12 -13.50 5.11
C THR A 14 -6.43 -14.85 4.47
N LYS A 15 -7.50 -14.96 3.67
CA LYS A 15 -7.91 -16.20 3.00
C LYS A 15 -6.76 -16.78 2.16
N GLN A 16 -6.44 -18.04 2.47
CA GLN A 16 -5.24 -18.79 2.07
C GLN A 16 -5.16 -19.18 0.57
N ILE A 17 -5.91 -18.55 -0.32
CA ILE A 17 -5.87 -18.94 -1.75
C ILE A 17 -4.44 -18.79 -2.30
N TYR A 18 -3.63 -17.92 -1.68
CA TYR A 18 -2.19 -17.80 -1.90
C TYR A 18 -1.43 -17.81 -0.56
N LYS A 19 -0.46 -18.73 -0.40
CA LYS A 19 0.28 -19.05 0.85
C LYS A 19 1.03 -17.90 1.55
N LYS A 20 0.95 -16.66 1.06
CA LYS A 20 1.79 -15.52 1.46
C LYS A 20 0.94 -14.30 1.89
N SER A 21 -0.17 -14.56 2.58
CA SER A 21 -1.21 -13.57 2.91
C SER A 21 -0.97 -12.77 4.19
N LEU A 22 0.02 -13.16 5.00
CA LEU A 22 0.42 -12.44 6.22
C LEU A 22 1.94 -12.53 6.30
N PHE A 23 2.62 -11.40 6.08
CA PHE A 23 4.09 -11.25 5.99
C PHE A 23 4.73 -11.75 4.69
N LEU A 24 5.75 -11.01 4.24
CA LEU A 24 6.59 -11.34 3.09
C LEU A 24 8.04 -11.53 3.55
N SER A 25 8.69 -12.60 3.12
CA SER A 25 10.14 -12.74 3.26
C SER A 25 10.92 -11.78 2.35
N TRP A 26 12.24 -11.68 2.52
CA TRP A 26 13.07 -10.87 1.62
C TRP A 26 13.03 -11.36 0.18
N ASP A 27 13.07 -12.69 -0.03
CA ASP A 27 12.91 -13.29 -1.36
C ASP A 27 11.54 -12.96 -1.95
N ASP A 28 10.51 -12.89 -1.11
CA ASP A 28 9.17 -12.53 -1.52
C ASP A 28 9.03 -11.08 -1.97
N LEU A 29 9.76 -10.18 -1.33
CA LEU A 29 9.82 -8.76 -1.70
C LEU A 29 10.62 -8.57 -3.00
N ASN A 30 11.68 -9.34 -3.21
CA ASN A 30 12.50 -9.27 -4.41
C ASN A 30 11.88 -9.95 -5.64
N GLU A 31 10.85 -10.77 -5.46
CA GLU A 31 10.14 -11.39 -6.58
C GLU A 31 9.60 -10.36 -7.57
N VAL A 32 9.23 -9.15 -7.11
CA VAL A 32 8.71 -8.08 -7.97
C VAL A 32 9.67 -7.64 -9.07
N ASN A 33 10.98 -7.79 -8.84
CA ASN A 33 12.00 -7.38 -9.81
C ASN A 33 12.29 -8.46 -10.86
N LYS A 34 11.61 -9.61 -10.80
CA LYS A 34 11.80 -10.70 -11.76
C LYS A 34 11.09 -10.36 -13.09
N PRO A 35 11.69 -10.66 -14.25
CA PRO A 35 11.08 -10.36 -15.56
C PRO A 35 9.73 -11.04 -15.81
N ALA A 36 9.40 -12.10 -15.07
CA ALA A 36 8.13 -12.81 -15.20
C ALA A 36 6.93 -12.03 -14.64
N ILE A 37 7.18 -11.04 -13.78
CA ILE A 37 6.15 -10.23 -13.11
C ILE A 37 5.51 -9.27 -14.11
N PRO A 38 4.17 -9.18 -14.20
CA PRO A 38 3.46 -8.20 -15.03
C PRO A 38 3.96 -6.76 -14.82
N ASP A 39 4.04 -5.99 -15.91
CA ASP A 39 4.54 -4.61 -15.90
C ASP A 39 3.86 -3.75 -14.85
N PHE A 40 2.53 -3.84 -14.77
CA PHE A 40 1.70 -3.15 -13.79
C PHE A 40 2.16 -3.32 -12.32
N GLU A 41 2.53 -4.54 -11.94
CA GLU A 41 2.94 -4.84 -10.57
C GLU A 41 4.34 -4.26 -10.27
N ARG A 42 5.22 -4.27 -11.28
CA ARG A 42 6.54 -3.64 -11.19
C ARG A 42 6.42 -2.12 -11.12
N GLU A 43 5.55 -1.53 -11.91
CA GLU A 43 5.25 -0.09 -11.93
C GLU A 43 4.64 0.38 -10.61
N THR A 44 3.66 -0.36 -10.08
CA THR A 44 3.07 -0.08 -8.76
C THR A 44 4.15 -0.12 -7.69
N SER A 45 5.08 -1.06 -7.80
CA SER A 45 6.17 -1.19 -6.85
C SER A 45 7.23 -0.11 -7.01
N ALA A 46 7.52 0.34 -8.22
CA ALA A 46 8.35 1.51 -8.43
C ALA A 46 7.75 2.74 -7.73
N VAL A 47 6.44 2.97 -7.85
CA VAL A 47 5.74 4.06 -7.14
C VAL A 47 5.93 3.92 -5.63
N LEU A 48 5.64 2.75 -5.06
CA LEU A 48 5.73 2.50 -3.64
C LEU A 48 7.15 2.71 -3.09
N ASP A 49 8.18 2.21 -3.78
CA ASP A 49 9.56 2.27 -3.31
C ASP A 49 10.11 3.70 -3.26
N THR A 50 9.56 4.60 -4.08
CA THR A 50 9.90 6.04 -3.99
C THR A 50 9.33 6.75 -2.76
N VAL A 51 8.29 6.16 -2.14
CA VAL A 51 7.60 6.72 -0.97
C VAL A 51 8.03 6.02 0.30
N VAL A 52 7.96 4.69 0.32
CA VAL A 52 8.30 3.84 1.45
C VAL A 52 9.09 2.65 0.93
N ASP A 53 10.31 2.51 1.46
CA ASP A 53 11.18 1.40 1.10
C ASP A 53 10.49 0.07 1.40
N PHE A 54 10.37 -0.78 0.39
CA PHE A 54 9.74 -2.10 0.50
C PHE A 54 10.30 -2.94 1.65
N ARG A 55 11.61 -2.78 1.93
CA ARG A 55 12.33 -3.52 2.97
C ARG A 55 11.86 -3.19 4.38
N ASN A 56 11.18 -2.06 4.56
CA ASN A 56 10.67 -1.60 5.84
C ASN A 56 9.18 -1.97 6.06
N CYS A 57 8.62 -2.84 5.22
CA CYS A 57 7.27 -3.34 5.39
C CYS A 57 7.18 -4.20 6.66
N ALA A 58 6.47 -3.70 7.67
CA ALA A 58 6.28 -4.38 8.95
C ALA A 58 5.17 -5.44 8.88
N VAL A 59 4.10 -5.16 8.14
CA VAL A 59 3.00 -6.09 7.91
C VAL A 59 2.57 -6.02 6.46
N HIS A 60 2.33 -7.18 5.86
CA HIS A 60 1.64 -7.32 4.59
C HIS A 60 0.42 -8.19 4.81
N ALA A 61 -0.70 -7.79 4.23
CA ALA A 61 -1.91 -8.61 4.14
C ALA A 61 -2.54 -8.53 2.75
N GLY A 62 -3.31 -9.55 2.38
CA GLY A 62 -3.93 -9.63 1.07
C GLY A 62 -3.21 -10.62 0.15
N GLU A 63 -3.74 -10.77 -1.06
CA GLU A 63 -3.18 -11.73 -1.99
C GLU A 63 -1.81 -11.23 -2.47
N LYS A 64 -0.81 -12.10 -2.39
CA LYS A 64 0.44 -11.90 -3.10
C LYS A 64 0.21 -12.13 -4.58
N GLY A 65 -0.44 -11.18 -5.22
CA GLY A 65 -0.56 -11.13 -6.66
C GLY A 65 0.75 -10.62 -7.24
N TRP A 66 1.80 -11.46 -7.23
CA TRP A 66 2.83 -11.31 -8.23
C TRP A 66 2.53 -12.35 -9.33
N ASN A 67 2.10 -11.93 -10.53
CA ASN A 67 1.67 -12.77 -11.67
C ASN A 67 0.18 -13.14 -11.80
N VAL A 68 -0.75 -12.51 -11.08
CA VAL A 68 -2.18 -12.90 -11.20
C VAL A 68 -2.94 -12.13 -12.28
N GLY A 69 -2.34 -11.09 -12.87
CA GLY A 69 -2.94 -10.34 -13.98
C GLY A 69 -4.23 -9.59 -13.61
N VAL A 70 -4.56 -9.55 -12.32
CA VAL A 70 -5.69 -8.81 -11.75
C VAL A 70 -5.25 -8.13 -10.46
N VAL A 71 -5.72 -6.91 -10.32
CA VAL A 71 -5.52 -6.08 -9.16
C VAL A 71 -6.29 -6.70 -7.98
N SER A 72 -5.58 -7.24 -6.99
CA SER A 72 -6.15 -7.85 -5.78
C SER A 72 -5.98 -6.92 -4.60
N ASP A 73 -6.95 -6.91 -3.67
CA ASP A 73 -6.88 -6.07 -2.48
C ASP A 73 -5.67 -6.45 -1.62
N GLN A 74 -4.76 -5.50 -1.42
CA GLN A 74 -3.59 -5.64 -0.55
C GLN A 74 -3.50 -4.51 0.46
N LEU A 75 -2.95 -4.86 1.61
CA LEU A 75 -2.56 -3.97 2.68
C LEU A 75 -1.05 -4.11 2.96
N ARG A 76 -0.42 -2.97 3.23
CA ARG A 76 0.93 -2.90 3.79
C ARG A 76 0.97 -1.88 4.93
N LEU A 77 1.73 -2.20 5.96
CA LEU A 77 2.03 -1.29 7.07
C LEU A 77 3.53 -1.07 7.13
N TYR A 78 3.93 0.19 7.16
CA TYR A 78 5.30 0.63 7.41
C TYR A 78 5.37 1.44 8.70
N LEU A 79 6.48 1.31 9.41
CA LEU A 79 6.81 2.09 10.59
C LEU A 79 8.06 2.91 10.27
N SER A 80 7.99 4.22 10.49
CA SER A 80 9.08 5.14 10.18
C SER A 80 9.30 6.13 11.32
N ASN A 81 10.53 6.61 11.49
CA ASN A 81 10.87 7.73 12.38
C ASN A 81 10.78 9.09 11.65
N GLU A 82 10.46 9.08 10.37
CA GLU A 82 10.27 10.31 9.59
C GLU A 82 8.98 11.01 9.97
N LYS A 83 8.92 12.32 9.70
CA LYS A 83 7.71 13.11 9.92
C LYS A 83 6.64 12.75 8.88
N THR A 84 5.37 12.84 9.29
CA THR A 84 4.22 12.62 8.41
C THR A 84 4.32 13.47 7.14
N GLU A 85 4.70 14.74 7.25
CA GLU A 85 4.81 15.67 6.11
C GLU A 85 5.85 15.19 5.10
N THR A 86 6.99 14.65 5.54
CA THR A 86 8.05 14.14 4.66
C THR A 86 7.57 12.96 3.83
N ILE A 87 6.80 12.05 4.43
CA ILE A 87 6.24 10.89 3.74
C ILE A 87 5.17 11.35 2.73
N LEU A 88 4.26 12.22 3.17
CA LEU A 88 3.22 12.76 2.30
C LEU A 88 3.83 13.50 1.11
N GLU A 89 4.84 14.36 1.31
CA GLU A 89 5.54 15.04 0.22
C GLU A 89 6.17 14.07 -0.79
N ARG A 90 6.71 12.94 -0.33
CA ARG A 90 7.22 11.90 -1.23
C ARG A 90 6.12 11.27 -2.07
N VAL A 91 4.92 11.03 -1.50
CA VAL A 91 3.76 10.58 -2.29
C VAL A 91 3.43 11.61 -3.37
N GLU A 92 3.32 12.89 -2.99
CA GLU A 92 2.85 13.94 -3.90
C GLU A 92 3.84 14.27 -5.02
N LYS A 93 5.14 14.20 -4.73
CA LYS A 93 6.21 14.53 -5.68
C LYS A 93 6.70 13.29 -6.42
N ASN A 94 7.32 12.36 -5.69
CA ASN A 94 8.04 11.23 -6.29
C ASN A 94 7.06 10.15 -6.74
N GLY A 95 6.16 9.74 -5.85
CA GLY A 95 5.16 8.70 -6.14
C GLY A 95 4.29 9.07 -7.33
N LEU A 96 3.74 10.31 -7.35
CA LEU A 96 2.95 10.79 -8.47
C LEU A 96 3.76 10.95 -9.76
N ALA A 97 5.03 11.37 -9.70
CA ALA A 97 5.87 11.47 -10.89
C ALA A 97 6.07 10.11 -11.56
N ILE A 98 6.48 9.09 -10.79
CA ILE A 98 6.65 7.72 -11.30
C ILE A 98 5.31 7.15 -11.79
N ALA A 99 4.21 7.43 -11.08
CA ALA A 99 2.89 6.98 -11.51
C ALA A 99 2.47 7.60 -12.85
N LYS A 100 2.84 8.86 -13.12
CA LYS A 100 2.58 9.52 -14.41
C LYS A 100 3.44 9.00 -15.56
N GLU A 101 4.62 8.48 -15.25
CA GLU A 101 5.49 7.83 -16.24
C GLU A 101 4.99 6.42 -16.60
N SER A 102 4.33 5.75 -15.64
CA SER A 102 3.95 4.34 -15.75
C SER A 102 2.49 4.13 -16.13
N PHE A 103 1.58 5.01 -15.69
CA PHE A 103 0.15 4.80 -15.80
C PHE A 103 -0.60 5.95 -16.47
N ASP A 104 -1.58 5.59 -17.28
CA ASP A 104 -2.47 6.55 -17.92
C ASP A 104 -3.32 7.28 -16.89
N LYS A 105 -3.45 8.59 -17.07
CA LYS A 105 -4.31 9.49 -16.27
C LYS A 105 -4.03 9.42 -14.76
N ALA A 106 -2.79 9.10 -14.37
CA ALA A 106 -2.37 9.13 -12.98
C ALA A 106 -2.62 10.52 -12.37
N ASN A 107 -3.37 10.54 -11.27
CA ASN A 107 -3.74 11.74 -10.54
C ASN A 107 -3.62 11.51 -9.04
N LEU A 108 -3.65 12.61 -8.28
CA LEU A 108 -3.52 12.59 -6.84
C LEU A 108 -4.74 13.25 -6.20
N SER A 109 -5.36 12.56 -5.25
CA SER A 109 -6.37 13.13 -4.37
C SER A 109 -5.88 13.19 -2.91
N ARG A 110 -6.46 14.11 -2.15
CA ARG A 110 -6.14 14.36 -0.75
C ARG A 110 -7.42 14.31 0.07
N LYS A 111 -7.39 13.53 1.15
CA LYS A 111 -8.50 13.41 2.10
C LYS A 111 -7.94 13.29 3.51
N SER A 112 -8.80 13.40 4.50
CA SER A 112 -8.49 13.00 5.88
C SER A 112 -9.59 12.06 6.38
N PHE A 113 -9.21 11.11 7.24
CA PHE A 113 -10.14 10.15 7.81
C PHE A 113 -9.72 9.82 9.24
N ALA A 114 -10.55 10.07 10.25
CA ALA A 114 -10.29 9.69 11.65
C ALA A 114 -8.87 10.03 12.18
N GLY A 115 -8.32 11.19 11.80
CA GLY A 115 -6.97 11.63 12.17
C GLY A 115 -5.84 11.03 11.32
N TRP A 116 -6.16 10.35 10.23
CA TRP A 116 -5.23 9.93 9.19
C TRP A 116 -5.21 10.94 8.05
N ASP A 117 -4.01 11.31 7.62
CA ASP A 117 -3.81 12.05 6.38
C ASP A 117 -3.74 11.06 5.22
N ASN A 118 -4.66 11.20 4.26
CA ASN A 118 -4.72 10.36 3.09
C ASN A 118 -4.14 11.07 1.86
N ARG A 119 -3.30 10.34 1.11
CA ARG A 119 -2.94 10.65 -0.27
C ARG A 119 -3.24 9.43 -1.12
N THR A 120 -4.08 9.59 -2.13
CA THR A 120 -4.42 8.49 -3.04
C THR A 120 -3.98 8.84 -4.44
N ILE A 121 -3.14 7.98 -5.01
CA ILE A 121 -2.76 8.04 -6.42
C ILE A 121 -3.73 7.14 -7.19
N SER A 122 -4.59 7.73 -8.01
CA SER A 122 -5.55 7.01 -8.85
C SER A 122 -5.07 7.03 -10.29
N TYR A 123 -5.21 5.90 -10.98
CA TYR A 123 -4.80 5.77 -12.38
C TYR A 123 -5.70 4.80 -13.13
N VAL A 124 -5.61 4.86 -14.46
CA VAL A 124 -6.32 3.94 -15.34
C VAL A 124 -5.39 2.82 -15.76
N HIS A 125 -5.82 1.59 -15.51
CA HIS A 125 -5.19 0.38 -16.00
C HIS A 125 -6.07 -0.26 -17.09
N ALA A 126 -5.53 -0.40 -18.30
CA ALA A 126 -6.24 -0.93 -19.46
C ALA A 126 -5.50 -2.10 -20.12
N PRO A 127 -5.49 -3.30 -19.50
CA PRO A 127 -4.86 -4.46 -20.10
C PRO A 127 -5.75 -4.97 -21.23
N THR A 128 -5.44 -4.54 -22.45
CA THR A 128 -5.91 -5.07 -23.75
C THR A 128 -7.41 -5.03 -24.08
N HIS A 129 -8.36 -5.18 -23.14
CA HIS A 129 -9.81 -5.15 -23.43
C HIS A 129 -10.74 -4.60 -22.33
N ALA A 130 -10.23 -4.23 -21.15
CA ALA A 130 -11.05 -3.66 -20.08
C ALA A 130 -10.35 -2.47 -19.41
N ILE A 131 -11.06 -1.36 -19.26
CA ILE A 131 -10.58 -0.17 -18.54
C ILE A 131 -10.99 -0.33 -17.08
N SER A 132 -10.01 -0.31 -16.18
CA SER A 132 -10.23 -0.28 -14.73
C SER A 132 -9.55 0.95 -14.13
N ILE A 133 -10.18 1.56 -13.13
CA ILE A 133 -9.53 2.56 -12.28
C ILE A 133 -8.97 1.81 -11.08
N SER A 134 -7.71 2.06 -10.76
CA SER A 134 -7.03 1.47 -9.61
C SER A 134 -6.35 2.57 -8.79
N ASP A 135 -6.18 2.29 -7.50
CA ASP A 135 -5.73 3.25 -6.51
C ASP A 135 -4.56 2.71 -5.70
N ILE A 136 -3.60 3.59 -5.40
CA ILE A 136 -2.61 3.40 -4.35
C ILE A 136 -2.91 4.42 -3.26
N ALA A 137 -3.51 3.97 -2.16
CA ALA A 137 -3.94 4.85 -1.07
C ALA A 137 -2.97 4.77 0.12
N PHE A 138 -2.32 5.89 0.43
CA PHE A 138 -1.45 6.07 1.59
C PHE A 138 -2.22 6.76 2.71
N TYR A 139 -2.29 6.14 3.88
CA TYR A 139 -2.79 6.72 5.11
C TYR A 139 -1.64 6.87 6.09
N VAL A 140 -1.30 8.12 6.41
CA VAL A 140 -0.17 8.45 7.25
C VAL A 140 -0.67 9.07 8.54
N ARG A 141 -0.11 8.63 9.67
CA ARG A 141 -0.39 9.21 10.97
C ARG A 141 0.79 9.00 11.91
N THR A 142 1.10 10.01 12.71
CA THR A 142 2.07 9.88 13.80
C THR A 142 1.38 9.38 15.07
N HIS A 143 2.04 8.46 15.77
CA HIS A 143 1.71 8.05 17.12
C HIS A 143 2.99 7.98 17.96
N ASN A 144 3.04 8.77 19.03
CA ASN A 144 4.28 9.05 19.79
C ASN A 144 5.39 9.51 18.82
N ASP A 145 6.55 8.86 18.85
CA ASP A 145 7.70 9.19 18.00
C ASP A 145 7.74 8.40 16.69
N LEU A 146 6.69 7.62 16.38
CA LEU A 146 6.62 6.78 15.19
C LEU A 146 5.55 7.27 14.22
N THR A 147 5.87 7.27 12.94
CA THR A 147 4.93 7.50 11.86
C THR A 147 4.53 6.16 11.27
N LEU A 148 3.23 5.90 11.28
CA LEU A 148 2.59 4.74 10.69
C LEU A 148 2.18 5.10 9.27
N VAL A 149 2.47 4.23 8.32
CA VAL A 149 2.04 4.36 6.93
C VAL A 149 1.29 3.09 6.55
N PHE A 150 -0.04 3.20 6.47
CA PHE A 150 -0.87 2.17 5.86
C PHE A 150 -0.94 2.43 4.36
N VAL A 151 -0.75 1.39 3.56
CA VAL A 151 -0.88 1.43 2.11
C VAL A 151 -1.88 0.40 1.65
N PHE A 152 -2.85 0.81 0.86
CA PHE A 152 -3.87 -0.07 0.29
C PHE A 152 -3.79 -0.07 -1.24
N LEU A 153 -3.83 -1.26 -1.84
CA LEU A 153 -3.67 -1.49 -3.27
C LEU A 153 -4.75 -2.43 -3.78
N PRO A 154 -5.71 -1.91 -4.57
CA PRO A 154 -6.75 -1.04 -4.06
C PRO A 154 -7.40 -1.65 -2.81
N GLY A 155 -7.99 -0.82 -1.98
CA GLY A 155 -8.77 -1.31 -0.84
C GLY A 155 -10.22 -0.87 -1.00
N ARG A 156 -11.16 -1.78 -0.79
CA ARG A 156 -12.55 -1.36 -0.60
C ARG A 156 -12.64 -0.40 0.59
N GLU A 157 -13.27 0.75 0.38
CA GLU A 157 -13.30 1.85 1.35
C GLU A 157 -13.82 1.42 2.73
N ASP A 158 -14.83 0.55 2.78
CA ASP A 158 -15.38 0.02 4.03
C ASP A 158 -14.35 -0.82 4.81
N LEU A 159 -13.59 -1.66 4.13
CA LEU A 159 -12.55 -2.50 4.73
C LEU A 159 -11.33 -1.69 5.15
N VAL A 160 -10.95 -0.69 4.34
CA VAL A 160 -9.89 0.26 4.67
C VAL A 160 -10.23 1.01 5.96
N HIS A 161 -11.43 1.59 6.03
CA HIS A 161 -11.86 2.33 7.21
C HIS A 161 -12.01 1.44 8.45
N ALA A 162 -12.51 0.21 8.31
CA ALA A 162 -12.55 -0.76 9.40
C ALA A 162 -11.15 -1.08 9.95
N THR A 163 -10.19 -1.35 9.05
CA THR A 163 -8.79 -1.62 9.40
C THR A 163 -8.19 -0.43 10.16
N LEU A 164 -8.32 0.79 9.62
CA LEU A 164 -7.75 1.99 10.23
C LEU A 164 -8.39 2.33 11.59
N ASN A 165 -9.68 2.06 11.77
CA ASN A 165 -10.39 2.29 13.04
C ASN A 165 -10.08 1.23 14.11
N SER A 166 -9.70 0.03 13.69
CA SER A 166 -9.33 -1.05 14.62
C SER A 166 -7.94 -0.86 15.26
N LEU A 167 -7.16 0.12 14.78
CA LEU A 167 -5.82 0.38 15.28
C LEU A 167 -5.87 0.72 16.77
N ALA A 168 -5.26 -0.15 17.57
CA ALA A 168 -5.14 0.00 19.00
C ALA A 168 -3.68 -0.03 19.44
N PHE A 169 -3.39 0.74 20.48
CA PHE A 169 -2.10 0.80 21.15
C PHE A 169 -2.22 0.15 22.52
N PRO A 170 -1.17 -0.57 22.99
CA PRO A 170 -1.15 -1.09 24.34
C PRO A 170 -1.19 0.08 25.33
N LYS A 171 -1.92 -0.11 26.42
CA LYS A 171 -2.01 0.88 27.51
C LYS A 171 -0.71 0.97 28.29
#